data_AF-A0A7T5R747-F1
#
_entry.id   AF-A0A7T5R747-F1
#
_cell.length_a   1.000
_cell.length_b   1.000
_cell.length_c   1.000
_cell.angle_alpha   90.00
_cell.angle_beta   90.00
_cell.angle_gamma   90.00
#
_symmetry.space_group_name_H-M   'P 1'
#
loop_
_entity.id
_entity.type
_entity.pdbx_description
1 polymer ?
#
loop_
_entity_poly.entity_id
_entity_poly.type
_entity_poly.pdbx_seq_one_letter_code
_entity_poly.pdbx_strand_id
1 'polypeptide(L)' 'MKSKLSVTIGEELIEEVQNIVKEGRFRNRSHIIEYALKSFLKKEKK' A
#
# COMPACT_ATOMS: atom_id res chain seq x y z
N MET A 1 12.23 -11.76 -4.64
CA MET A 1 13.06 -10.60 -4.24
C MET A 1 12.20 -9.34 -4.29
N LYS A 2 12.38 -8.41 -3.36
CA LYS A 2 11.63 -7.13 -3.36
C LYS A 2 12.59 -5.98 -3.67
N SER A 3 12.13 -5.03 -4.47
CA SER A 3 12.87 -3.80 -4.80
C SER A 3 12.28 -2.60 -4.05
N LYS A 4 13.11 -1.60 -3.75
CA LYS A 4 12.62 -0.33 -3.20
C LYS A 4 11.98 0.50 -4.30
N LEU A 5 10.87 1.14 -3.99
CA LEU A 5 10.17 2.09 -4.84
C LEU A 5 10.00 3.38 -4.04
N SER A 6 10.36 4.52 -4.63
CA SER A 6 10.07 5.84 -4.09
C SER A 6 8.86 6.41 -4.84
N VAL A 7 7.85 6.89 -4.12
CA VAL A 7 6.64 7.49 -4.69
C VAL A 7 6.24 8.71 -3.88
N THR A 8 5.63 9.68 -4.55
CA THR A 8 4.98 10.81 -3.91
C THR A 8 3.49 10.49 -3.74
N ILE A 9 2.97 10.67 -2.53
CA ILE A 9 1.59 10.38 -2.14
C ILE A 9 1.11 11.52 -1.24
N GLY A 10 -0.18 11.87 -1.31
CA GLY A 10 -0.78 12.91 -0.48
C GLY A 10 -0.76 12.55 1.01
N GLU A 11 -0.61 13.57 1.87
CA GLU A 11 -0.42 13.39 3.32
C GLU A 11 -1.59 12.66 3.99
N GLU A 12 -2.83 13.01 3.64
CA GLU A 12 -4.05 12.37 4.17
C GLU A 12 -4.01 10.84 3.93
N LEU A 13 -3.57 10.41 2.75
CA LEU A 13 -3.46 8.99 2.43
C LEU A 13 -2.35 8.31 3.24
N ILE A 14 -1.24 9.02 3.53
CA ILE A 14 -0.16 8.50 4.36
C ILE A 14 -0.68 8.24 5.78
N GLU A 15 -1.48 9.15 6.32
CA GLU A 15 -2.08 9.01 7.65
C GLU A 15 -3.03 7.82 7.73
N GLU A 16 -3.92 7.66 6.75
CA GLU A 16 -4.80 6.49 6.67
C GLU A 16 -4.02 5.18 6.61
N VAL A 17 -2.99 5.12 5.76
CA VAL A 17 -2.11 3.95 5.64
C VAL A 17 -1.46 3.63 6.99
N GLN A 18 -1.00 4.64 7.74
CA GLN A 18 -0.42 4.42 9.06
C GLN A 18 -1.45 3.88 10.06
N ASN A 19 -2.67 4.40 10.06
CA ASN A 19 -3.74 3.94 10.95
C ASN A 19 -4.10 2.47 10.66
N ILE A 20 -4.21 2.10 9.38
CA ILE A 20 -4.46 0.71 8.96
C ILE A 20 -3.33 -0.25 9.39
N VAL A 21 -2.06 0.20 9.37
CA VAL A 21 -0.95 -0.61 9.91
C VAL A 21 -1.09 -0.80 11.42
N LYS A 22 -1.49 0.25 12.17
CA LYS A 22 -1.69 0.16 13.63
C LYS A 22 -2.79 -0.83 14.02
N GLU A 23 -3.82 -1.00 13.19
CA GLU A 23 -4.88 -2.00 13.39
C GLU A 23 -4.38 -3.47 13.24
N GLY A 24 -3.12 -3.69 12.87
CA GLY A 24 -2.52 -5.03 12.78
C GLY A 24 -2.94 -5.82 11.53
N ARG A 25 -3.77 -5.25 10.65
CA ARG A 25 -4.20 -5.88 9.39
C ARG A 25 -3.05 -6.04 8.39
N PHE A 26 -2.02 -5.20 8.48
CA PHE A 26 -0.86 -5.22 7.58
C PHE A 26 0.45 -5.09 8.36
N ARG A 27 1.48 -5.78 7.86
CA ARG A 27 2.81 -5.83 8.50
C ARG A 27 3.55 -4.49 8.49
N ASN A 28 3.35 -3.67 7.46
CA ASN A 28 3.98 -2.37 7.28
C ASN A 28 3.34 -1.62 6.10
N ARG A 29 3.75 -0.36 5.91
CA ARG A 29 3.28 0.50 4.81
C ARG A 29 3.51 -0.13 3.42
N SER A 30 4.69 -0.71 3.18
CA SER A 30 5.00 -1.35 1.90
C SER A 30 4.08 -2.52 1.57
N HIS A 31 3.62 -3.27 2.58
CA HIS A 31 2.67 -4.36 2.40
C HIS A 31 1.31 -3.87 1.88
N ILE A 32 0.83 -2.73 2.39
CA ILE A 32 -0.42 -2.10 1.95
C ILE A 32 -0.31 -1.67 0.49
N ILE A 33 0.76 -0.94 0.15
CA ILE A 33 0.98 -0.47 -1.23
C ILE A 33 1.09 -1.64 -2.20
N GLU A 34 1.80 -2.72 -1.83
CA GLU A 34 1.90 -3.92 -2.64
C GLU A 34 0.53 -4.60 -2.84
N TYR A 35 -0.29 -4.68 -1.78
CA TYR A 35 -1.65 -5.24 -1.86
C TYR A 35 -2.57 -4.40 -2.75
N ALA A 36 -2.54 -3.08 -2.61
CA ALA A 36 -3.33 -2.15 -3.41
C ALA A 36 -2.95 -2.25 -4.90
N LEU A 37 -1.65 -2.24 -5.22
CA LEU A 37 -1.15 -2.39 -6.59
C LEU A 37 -1.56 -3.73 -7.21
N LYS A 38 -1.44 -4.84 -6.47
CA LYS A 38 -1.92 -6.16 -6.95
C LYS A 38 -3.42 -6.17 -7.22
N SER A 39 -4.19 -5.55 -6.34
CA SER A 39 -5.65 -5.48 -6.46
C SER A 39 -6.07 -4.63 -7.66
N PHE A 40 -5.41 -3.49 -7.87
CA PHE A 40 -5.60 -2.62 -9.02
C PHE A 40 -5.29 -3.36 -10.34
N LEU A 41 -4.10 -3.97 -10.45
CA LEU A 41 -3.70 -4.70 -11.66
C LEU A 41 -4.58 -5.92 -11.96
N LYS A 42 -5.16 -6.56 -10.93
CA LYS A 42 -6.11 -7.66 -11.11
C LYS A 42 -7.44 -7.19 -11.70
N LYS A 43 -7.87 -5.95 -11.39
CA LYS A 43 -9.07 -5.34 -11.96
C LYS A 43 -8.84 -4.89 -13.41
N GLU A 44 -7.71 -4.27 -13.70
CA GLU A 44 -7.38 -3.77 -15.05
C GLU A 44 -7.12 -4.88 -16.09
N LYS A 45 -6.68 -6.07 -15.64
CA LYS A 45 -6.48 -7.24 -16.52
C LYS A 45 -7.77 -8.02 -16.83
N LYS A 46 -8.92 -7.56 -16.34
CA LYS A 46 -10.22 -8.20 -16.48
C LYS A 46 -11.08 -7.42 -17.46
#